data_AF-A0A6N6KBQ2-F1
#
_entry.id   AF-A0A6N6KBQ2-F1
#
_cell.length_a   1.000
_cell.length_b   1.000
_cell.length_c   1.000
_cell.angle_alpha   90.00
_cell.angle_beta   90.00
_cell.angle_gamma   90.00
#
_symmetry.space_group_name_H-M   'P 1'
#
loop_
_entity.id
_entity.type
_entity.pdbx_description
1 polymer ?
#
loop_
_entity_poly.entity_id
_entity_poly.type
_entity_poly.pdbx_seq_one_letter_code
_entity_poly.pdbx_strand_id
1 'polypeptide(L)'
;MKKYNILFLPLVLLIIFPGFRLKASVQFVDAALSEVREMAAKEGKLYFAHFSADWCMPCQWMEQNTFKDPKLAFFANKNYLAAKLDIDHSEGQW
;
A
#
# COMPACT_ATOMS: atom_id res chain seq x y z
N MET A 1 -18.86 9.64 -47.38
CA MET A 1 -18.72 8.73 -46.22
C MET A 1 -17.25 8.70 -45.82
N LYS A 2 -16.85 9.47 -44.80
CA LYS A 2 -15.43 9.56 -44.38
C LYS A 2 -15.09 8.34 -43.53
N LYS A 3 -14.24 7.44 -44.06
CA LYS A 3 -13.66 6.32 -43.32
C LYS A 3 -12.67 6.88 -42.28
N TYR A 4 -13.15 7.19 -41.08
CA TYR A 4 -12.27 7.56 -39.97
C TYR A 4 -11.50 6.32 -39.53
N ASN A 5 -10.17 6.42 -39.58
CA ASN A 5 -9.24 5.35 -39.24
C ASN A 5 -9.27 5.14 -37.71
N ILE A 6 -10.03 4.14 -37.25
CA ILE A 6 -10.30 3.82 -35.83
C ILE A 6 -9.00 3.56 -35.02
N LEU A 7 -7.87 3.36 -35.72
CA LEU A 7 -6.55 3.13 -35.13
C LEU A 7 -5.97 4.31 -34.34
N PHE A 8 -6.44 5.56 -34.55
CA PHE A 8 -5.93 6.75 -33.85
C PHE A 8 -6.69 7.13 -32.57
N LEU A 9 -7.79 6.44 -32.25
CA LEU A 9 -8.61 6.71 -31.07
C LEU A 9 -7.93 6.44 -29.70
N PRO A 10 -7.14 5.36 -29.50
CA PRO A 10 -6.57 5.07 -28.18
C PRO A 10 -5.41 6.01 -27.79
N LEU A 11 -4.69 6.57 -28.77
CA LEU A 11 -3.57 7.49 -28.53
C LEU A 11 -4.04 8.86 -28.01
N VAL A 12 -5.19 9.33 -28.50
CA VAL A 12 -5.82 10.57 -28.05
C VAL A 12 -6.38 10.43 -26.63
N LEU A 13 -6.90 9.25 -26.27
CA LEU A 13 -7.44 8.98 -24.94
C LEU A 13 -6.38 9.06 -23.82
N LEU A 14 -5.14 8.68 -24.13
CA LEU A 14 -4.01 8.65 -23.19
C LEU A 14 -3.46 10.05 -22.85
N ILE A 15 -3.72 11.04 -23.71
CA ILE A 15 -3.31 12.44 -23.52
C ILE A 15 -4.32 13.22 -22.66
N ILE A 16 -5.58 12.78 -22.59
CA ILE A 16 -6.68 13.49 -21.89
C ILE A 16 -6.81 13.08 -20.40
N PHE A 17 -6.05 12.08 -19.93
CA PHE A 17 -6.00 11.67 -18.52
C PHE A 17 -4.68 12.08 -17.83
N PRO A 18 -4.35 13.38 -17.71
CA PRO A 18 -3.21 13.78 -16.90
C PRO A 18 -3.59 13.63 -15.43
N GLY A 19 -3.12 12.55 -14.80
CA GLY A 19 -2.96 12.55 -13.34
C GLY A 19 -3.73 11.48 -12.58
N PHE A 20 -3.52 10.20 -12.91
CA PHE A 20 -3.63 9.19 -11.86
C PHE A 20 -2.48 9.40 -10.87
N ARG A 21 -2.72 10.21 -9.83
CA ARG A 21 -1.80 10.38 -8.72
C ARG A 21 -2.01 9.20 -7.78
N LEU A 22 -1.05 8.26 -7.75
CA LEU A 22 -1.03 7.25 -6.70
C LEU A 22 -0.95 7.98 -5.35
N LYS A 23 -1.93 7.77 -4.48
CA LYS A 23 -1.82 8.23 -3.09
C LYS A 23 -0.69 7.42 -2.45
N ALA A 24 0.30 8.12 -1.88
CA ALA A 24 1.38 7.47 -1.16
C ALA A 24 0.84 6.96 0.18
N SER A 25 1.05 5.68 0.46
CA SER A 25 0.81 5.07 1.76
C SER A 25 1.81 3.96 2.02
N VAL A 26 2.07 3.68 3.30
CA VAL A 26 2.74 2.44 3.69
C VAL A 26 1.91 1.26 3.19
N GLN A 27 2.59 0.29 2.55
CA GLN A 27 1.97 -0.92 2.05
C GLN A 27 2.12 -2.02 3.11
N PHE A 28 1.01 -2.32 3.77
CA PHE A 28 0.95 -3.42 4.72
C PHE A 28 0.75 -4.73 3.97
N VAL A 29 1.54 -5.74 4.35
CA VAL A 29 1.42 -7.09 3.84
C VAL A 29 0.26 -7.76 4.56
N ASP A 30 -0.68 -8.27 3.78
CA ASP A 30 -1.78 -9.10 4.27
C ASP A 30 -1.31 -10.55 4.36
N ALA A 31 -0.71 -10.89 5.50
CA ALA A 31 -0.16 -12.20 5.80
C ALA A 31 -0.01 -12.38 7.31
N ALA A 32 0.10 -13.62 7.78
CA ALA A 32 0.44 -13.89 9.17
C ALA A 32 1.84 -13.34 9.52
N LEU A 33 2.10 -13.01 10.79
CA LEU A 33 3.38 -12.40 11.16
C LEU A 33 4.56 -13.34 10.90
N SER A 34 4.34 -14.64 11.07
CA SER A 34 5.29 -15.70 10.73
C SER A 34 5.69 -15.66 9.25
N GLU A 35 4.71 -15.47 8.35
CA GLU A 35 4.93 -15.39 6.90
C GLU A 35 5.67 -14.11 6.54
N VAL A 36 5.32 -12.97 7.14
CA VAL A 36 6.06 -11.71 6.95
C VAL A 36 7.52 -11.84 7.39
N ARG A 37 7.77 -12.51 8.52
CA ARG A 37 9.12 -12.79 9.00
C ARG A 37 9.90 -13.65 8.01
N GLU A 38 9.28 -14.70 7.47
CA GLU A 38 9.93 -15.55 6.47
C GLU A 38 10.23 -14.81 5.17
N MET A 39 9.29 -14.00 4.68
CA MET A 39 9.49 -13.14 3.51
C MET A 39 10.63 -12.15 3.74
N ALA A 40 10.66 -11.49 4.90
CA ALA A 40 11.70 -10.55 5.27
C ALA A 40 13.08 -11.21 5.28
N ALA A 41 13.19 -12.42 5.85
CA ALA A 41 14.41 -13.20 5.87
C ALA A 41 14.87 -13.60 4.46
N LYS A 42 13.94 -14.05 3.60
CA LYS A 42 14.22 -14.41 2.19
C LYS A 42 14.68 -13.21 1.37
N GLU A 43 14.07 -12.05 1.59
CA GLU A 43 14.39 -10.79 0.88
C GLU A 43 15.61 -10.05 1.46
N GLY A 44 16.13 -10.48 2.62
CA GLY A 44 17.19 -9.76 3.34
C GLY A 44 16.75 -8.38 3.83
N LYS A 45 15.46 -8.20 4.15
CA LYS A 45 14.87 -6.94 4.63
C LYS A 45 14.48 -7.04 6.10
N LEU A 46 14.36 -5.88 6.76
CA LEU A 46 13.70 -5.78 8.06
C LEU A 46 12.17 -5.76 7.88
N TYR A 47 11.44 -6.13 8.92
CA TYR A 47 9.99 -5.93 8.99
C TYR A 47 9.63 -5.16 10.26
N PHE A 48 8.47 -4.50 10.26
CA PHE A 48 7.88 -3.93 11.46
C PHE A 48 6.40 -4.32 11.57
N ALA A 49 5.94 -4.44 12.81
CA ALA A 49 4.57 -4.80 13.15
C ALA A 49 3.84 -3.58 13.71
N HIS A 50 2.73 -3.21 13.08
CA HIS A 50 1.76 -2.25 13.58
C HIS A 50 0.58 -3.02 14.18
N PHE A 51 0.58 -3.12 15.51
CA PHE A 51 -0.56 -3.64 16.27
C PHE A 51 -1.65 -2.57 16.31
N SER A 52 -2.85 -2.91 15.85
CA SER A 52 -4.00 -2.02 15.72
C SER A 52 -5.25 -2.71 16.24
N ALA A 53 -6.32 -1.93 16.44
CA ALA A 53 -7.64 -2.40 16.85
C ALA A 53 -8.68 -1.38 16.41
N ASP A 54 -9.93 -1.80 16.21
CA ASP A 54 -11.02 -0.91 15.84
C ASP A 54 -11.34 0.15 16.91
N TRP A 55 -11.05 -0.15 18.18
CA TRP A 55 -11.20 0.81 19.28
C TRP A 55 -9.95 1.67 19.51
N CYS A 56 -8.85 1.41 18.81
CA CYS A 56 -7.61 2.18 18.95
C CYS A 56 -7.63 3.47 18.11
N MET A 57 -8.22 4.53 18.67
CA MET A 57 -8.26 5.86 18.02
C MET A 57 -6.87 6.39 17.60
N PRO A 58 -5.80 6.28 18.41
CA PRO A 58 -4.46 6.69 17.98
C PRO A 58 -3.94 5.88 16.78
N CYS A 59 -4.24 4.58 16.71
CA CYS A 59 -3.86 3.72 15.59
C CYS A 59 -4.53 4.19 14.30
N GLN A 60 -5.84 4.44 14.33
CA GLN A 60 -6.58 4.99 13.20
C GLN A 60 -6.04 6.36 12.77
N TRP A 61 -5.67 7.22 13.73
CA TRP A 61 -5.05 8.50 13.42
C TRP A 61 -3.72 8.31 12.68
N MET A 62 -2.88 7.34 13.08
CA MET A 62 -1.67 7.00 12.35
C MET A 62 -1.94 6.50 10.93
N GLU A 63 -2.96 5.66 10.73
CA GLU A 63 -3.38 5.17 9.41
C GLU A 63 -3.85 6.30 8.48
N GLN A 64 -4.45 7.35 9.06
CA GLN A 64 -4.95 8.50 8.30
C GLN A 64 -3.89 9.57 8.04
N ASN A 65 -2.88 9.70 8.91
CA ASN A 65 -1.96 10.84 8.89
C ASN A 65 -0.50 10.39 8.73
N THR A 66 -0.03 9.51 9.61
CA THR A 66 1.37 9.05 9.63
C THR A 66 1.68 8.17 8.42
N PHE A 67 0.95 7.08 8.23
CA PHE A 67 1.21 6.11 7.17
C PHE A 67 0.84 6.61 5.77
N LYS A 68 0.21 7.79 5.66
CA LYS A 68 -0.05 8.49 4.40
C LYS A 68 0.95 9.62 4.12
N ASP A 69 1.90 9.89 5.02
CA ASP A 69 2.99 10.81 4.72
C ASP A 69 3.85 10.24 3.57
N PRO A 70 4.02 10.99 2.45
CA PRO A 70 4.72 10.45 1.28
C PRO A 70 6.20 10.11 1.53
N LYS A 71 6.88 10.84 2.43
CA LYS A 71 8.29 10.58 2.73
C LYS A 71 8.43 9.31 3.54
N LEU A 72 7.56 9.13 4.54
CA LEU A 72 7.51 7.89 5.32
C LEU A 72 7.11 6.71 4.46
N ALA A 73 6.05 6.82 3.67
CA ALA A 73 5.58 5.76 2.78
C ALA A 73 6.69 5.30 1.82
N PHE A 74 7.39 6.24 1.20
CA PHE A 74 8.52 5.93 0.32
C PHE A 74 9.65 5.23 1.07
N PHE A 75 10.03 5.73 2.25
CA PHE A 75 11.10 5.13 3.05
C PHE A 75 10.72 3.74 3.56
N ALA A 76 9.51 3.57 4.09
CA ALA A 76 9.01 2.31 4.63
C ALA A 76 8.94 1.24 3.53
N ASN A 77 8.25 1.54 2.43
CA ASN A 77 8.04 0.57 1.33
C ASN A 77 9.35 0.16 0.64
N LYS A 78 10.37 1.03 0.68
CA LYS A 78 11.69 0.72 0.13
C LYS A 78 12.52 -0.20 1.04
N ASN A 79 12.44 -0.01 2.35
CA ASN A 79 13.40 -0.59 3.29
C ASN A 79 12.81 -1.70 4.19
N TYR A 80 11.49 -1.79 4.31
CA TYR A 80 10.81 -2.69 5.24
C TYR A 80 9.66 -3.44 4.59
N LEU A 81 9.35 -4.62 5.15
CA LEU A 81 8.03 -5.22 5.04
C LEU A 81 7.18 -4.76 6.23
N ALA A 82 6.07 -4.08 5.98
CA ALA A 82 5.17 -3.62 7.02
C ALA A 82 4.07 -4.68 7.26
N ALA A 83 3.80 -5.05 8.51
CA ALA A 83 2.68 -5.91 8.89
C ALA A 83 1.69 -5.10 9.73
N LYS A 84 0.40 -5.20 9.44
CA LYS A 84 -0.68 -4.70 10.32
C LYS A 84 -1.28 -5.92 11.02
N LEU A 85 -1.51 -5.84 12.33
CA LEU A 85 -2.03 -6.96 13.12
C LEU A 85 -3.19 -6.49 13.99
N ASP A 86 -4.32 -7.18 13.88
CA ASP A 86 -5.47 -6.93 14.73
C ASP A 86 -5.21 -7.68 16.03
N ILE A 87 -5.32 -6.98 17.14
CA ILE A 87 -5.14 -7.60 18.45
C ILE A 87 -6.44 -8.22 18.97
N ASP A 88 -7.58 -7.90 18.36
CA ASP A 88 -8.89 -8.47 18.70
C ASP A 88 -9.24 -9.68 17.81
N HIS A 89 -8.67 -9.76 16.61
CA HIS A 89 -8.88 -10.85 15.66
C HIS A 89 -7.61 -11.68 15.44
N SER A 90 -7.74 -12.89 14.89
CA SER A 90 -6.59 -13.74 14.56
C SER A 90 -5.73 -13.12 13.45
N GLU A 91 -4.43 -13.43 13.45
CA GLU A 91 -3.46 -12.92 12.45
C GLU A 91 -3.93 -13.11 10.99
N GLY A 92 -3.64 -12.14 10.11
CA GLY A 92 -3.96 -12.21 8.68
C GLY A 92 -5.42 -11.88 8.32
N GLN A 93 -6.11 -11.11 9.17
CA GLN A 93 -7.46 -10.62 8.90
C GLN A 93 -7.46 -9.09 8.91
N TRP A 94 -7.24 -8.47 7.74
CA TRP A 94 -7.41 -7.01 7.53
C TRP A 94 -7.94 -6.66 6.15
#